data_AF-A0A0Q6S2G1-F1
#
_entry.id   AF-A0A0Q6S2G1-F1
#
_cell.length_a   1.000
_cell.length_b   1.000
_cell.length_c   1.000
_cell.angle_alpha   90.00
_cell.angle_beta   90.00
_cell.angle_gamma   90.00
#
_symmetry.space_group_name_H-M   'P 1'
#
loop_
_entity.id
_entity.type
_entity.pdbx_description
1 polymer ?
#
loop_
_entity_poly.entity_id
_entity_poly.type
_entity_poly.pdbx_seq_one_letter_code
_entity_poly.pdbx_strand_id
1 'polypeptide(L)'
;MPNRAMPKWMMLAAVLLAFSNAGALRAQETPAAAVNETQQPAQVTPQADAAPVTPTNEGTPAAPVNEQSAPANDAAAVDAQATLPNPVLPHDLSPFGMFMAADMVVKAVMTALALASVATWAILLVKSFELAAAKRNARRAVRALSDAVVLRDMREALTVKKGPAAEMISAANDELSKSEAVLDIVSTQGVKERVASQLSRIEAGAGKRIASGTGILATIGSISPFVGLFGTVWGIMNSFIGISKAQTTNLAIVAPGIAEALLATAIGLVAAIPAVMIYNYFARSIGGYRLILADASAAVERLVSRDLDFRQARRLAPRKPESHVHSEAAIARIG
;
A
#
# COMPACT_ATOMS: atom_id res chain seq x y z
N MET A 1 33.13 8.86 2.47
CA MET A 1 31.87 9.35 3.07
C MET A 1 31.87 10.87 3.03
N PRO A 2 30.71 11.50 2.81
CA PRO A 2 30.24 12.39 3.87
C PRO A 2 28.86 11.93 4.36
N ASN A 3 28.71 11.99 5.67
CA ASN A 3 27.55 11.59 6.44
C ASN A 3 26.42 12.59 6.17
N ARG A 4 25.46 12.23 5.31
CA ARG A 4 24.24 13.04 5.14
C ARG A 4 23.32 12.65 6.30
N ALA A 5 23.41 13.42 7.39
CA ALA A 5 22.56 13.25 8.56
C ALA A 5 21.11 13.10 8.13
N MET A 6 20.45 12.03 8.57
CA MET A 6 19.03 11.84 8.32
C MET A 6 18.28 13.06 8.86
N PRO A 7 17.35 13.64 8.08
CA PRO A 7 16.56 14.76 8.58
C PRO A 7 15.75 14.29 9.80
N LYS A 8 15.70 15.11 10.85
CA LYS A 8 15.17 14.74 12.19
C LYS A 8 13.76 14.13 12.16
N TRP A 9 12.94 14.48 11.16
CA TRP A 9 11.61 13.90 10.97
C TRP A 9 11.64 12.43 10.50
N MET A 10 12.68 11.99 9.76
CA MET A 10 12.88 10.58 9.41
C MET A 10 13.29 9.74 10.62
N MET A 11 14.04 10.32 11.58
CA MET A 11 14.34 9.63 12.84
C MET A 11 13.07 9.48 13.68
N LEU A 12 12.20 10.48 13.72
CA LEU A 12 10.92 10.40 14.44
C LEU A 12 10.00 9.33 13.84
N ALA A 13 9.93 9.26 12.50
CA ALA A 13 9.17 8.22 11.79
C ALA A 13 9.76 6.81 12.01
N ALA A 14 11.09 6.68 12.01
CA ALA A 14 11.76 5.41 12.29
C ALA A 14 11.57 4.94 13.74
N VAL A 15 11.54 5.86 14.71
CA VAL A 15 11.27 5.55 16.12
C VAL A 15 9.81 5.10 16.31
N LEU A 16 8.85 5.76 15.67
CA LEU A 16 7.43 5.35 15.69
C LEU A 16 7.21 3.99 14.99
N LEU A 17 8.00 3.66 13.96
CA LEU A 17 8.00 2.34 13.30
C LEU A 17 8.63 1.23 14.15
N ALA A 18 9.63 1.56 14.98
CA ALA A 18 10.32 0.59 15.83
C ALA A 18 9.48 0.13 17.03
N PHE A 19 8.65 1.01 17.59
CA PHE A 19 7.79 0.66 18.74
C PHE A 19 6.65 -0.31 18.38
N SER A 20 6.16 -0.31 17.14
CA SER A 20 5.07 -1.21 16.72
C SER A 20 5.52 -2.62 16.35
N ASN A 21 6.83 -2.88 16.22
CA ASN A 21 7.35 -4.16 15.72
C ASN A 21 7.87 -5.11 16.82
N ALA A 22 7.86 -4.70 18.09
CA ALA A 22 8.36 -5.50 19.21
C ALA A 22 7.36 -6.56 19.73
N GLY A 23 6.09 -6.54 19.30
CA GLY A 23 5.03 -7.41 19.82
C GLY A 23 4.67 -8.64 18.98
N ALA A 24 5.21 -8.80 17.77
CA ALA A 24 4.68 -9.75 16.77
C ALA A 24 5.58 -10.97 16.47
N LEU A 25 6.34 -11.44 17.45
CA LEU A 25 7.17 -12.64 17.32
C LEU A 25 6.86 -13.64 18.44
N ARG A 26 5.69 -14.28 18.36
CA ARG A 26 5.47 -15.67 18.80
C ARG A 26 4.06 -16.15 18.42
N ALA A 27 3.95 -16.81 17.27
CA ALA A 27 2.94 -17.83 17.05
C ALA A 27 3.54 -18.87 16.09
N GLN A 28 3.58 -20.11 16.59
CA GLN A 28 4.27 -21.27 16.04
C GLN A 28 3.34 -21.95 15.02
N GLU A 29 3.90 -22.33 13.87
CA GLU A 29 3.25 -23.15 12.85
C GLU A 29 2.95 -24.55 13.39
N THR A 30 1.75 -25.07 13.13
CA THR A 30 1.43 -26.51 13.14
C THR A 30 0.66 -26.84 11.85
N PRO A 31 0.95 -27.95 11.15
CA PRO A 31 0.47 -28.18 9.78
C PRO A 31 -0.95 -28.75 9.73
N ALA A 32 -1.58 -28.50 8.58
CA ALA A 32 -2.94 -28.88 8.20
C ALA A 32 -3.20 -30.39 8.16
N ALA A 33 -4.38 -30.79 8.62
CA ALA A 33 -5.02 -32.07 8.28
C ALA A 33 -6.25 -31.77 7.41
N ALA A 34 -6.32 -32.45 6.27
CA ALA A 34 -7.38 -32.35 5.29
C ALA A 34 -8.64 -33.09 5.76
N VAL A 35 -9.81 -32.46 5.63
CA VAL A 35 -11.10 -33.14 5.57
C VAL A 35 -11.91 -32.51 4.43
N ASN A 36 -12.18 -33.35 3.42
CA ASN A 36 -13.17 -33.12 2.37
C ASN A 36 -14.57 -33.18 3.00
N GLU A 37 -15.39 -32.16 2.80
CA GLU A 37 -16.85 -32.32 2.78
C GLU A 37 -17.46 -31.24 1.87
N THR A 38 -17.97 -31.70 0.74
CA THR A 38 -18.77 -30.99 -0.24
C THR A 38 -20.15 -30.69 0.32
N GLN A 39 -20.46 -29.43 0.64
CA GLN A 39 -21.85 -28.96 0.71
C GLN A 39 -21.98 -27.54 0.11
N GLN A 40 -22.81 -27.49 -0.93
CA GLN A 40 -23.13 -26.35 -1.76
C GLN A 40 -24.45 -25.71 -1.26
N PRO A 41 -24.53 -24.39 -1.02
CA PRO A 41 -25.81 -23.75 -0.72
C PRO A 41 -26.60 -23.53 -2.02
N ALA A 42 -27.77 -24.15 -2.11
CA ALA A 42 -28.73 -23.96 -3.19
C ALA A 42 -29.31 -22.54 -3.16
N GLN A 43 -29.38 -21.93 -4.35
CA GLN A 43 -30.13 -20.72 -4.66
C GLN A 43 -31.64 -20.99 -4.48
N VAL A 44 -32.35 -20.06 -3.83
CA VAL A 44 -33.82 -20.03 -3.83
C VAL A 44 -34.26 -18.70 -4.43
N THR A 45 -34.91 -18.79 -5.60
CA THR A 45 -35.59 -17.73 -6.34
C THR A 45 -36.84 -17.25 -5.57
N PRO A 46 -37.20 -15.95 -5.61
CA PRO A 46 -38.47 -15.50 -5.05
C PRO A 46 -39.61 -15.70 -6.06
N GLN A 47 -40.66 -16.40 -5.65
CA GLN A 47 -41.90 -16.54 -6.40
C GLN A 47 -43.04 -15.89 -5.62
N ALA A 48 -43.72 -14.96 -6.28
CA ALA A 48 -44.86 -14.21 -5.79
C ALA A 48 -46.12 -15.08 -5.80
N ASP A 49 -46.91 -15.01 -4.73
CA ASP A 49 -48.33 -15.35 -4.76
C ASP A 49 -49.11 -14.38 -3.87
N ALA A 50 -50.23 -13.92 -4.42
CA ALA A 50 -51.11 -12.90 -3.88
C ALA A 50 -52.35 -13.55 -3.25
N ALA A 51 -52.75 -13.07 -2.07
CA ALA A 51 -54.15 -12.77 -1.71
C ALA A 51 -54.21 -12.27 -0.25
N PRO A 52 -54.83 -11.10 0.02
CA PRO A 52 -54.99 -10.57 1.37
C PRO A 52 -56.32 -11.02 2.00
N VAL A 53 -56.26 -11.46 3.26
CA VAL A 53 -57.43 -11.66 4.13
C VAL A 53 -57.60 -10.44 5.05
N THR A 54 -58.69 -9.71 4.85
CA THR A 54 -59.23 -8.66 5.73
C THR A 54 -59.92 -9.25 6.95
N PRO A 55 -59.82 -8.67 8.15
CA PRO A 55 -60.84 -8.83 9.17
C PRO A 55 -61.91 -7.76 9.01
N THR A 56 -63.14 -8.24 8.86
CA THR A 56 -64.39 -7.50 8.97
C THR A 56 -64.65 -7.15 10.43
N ASN A 57 -65.02 -5.90 10.72
CA ASN A 57 -65.90 -5.61 11.84
C ASN A 57 -66.86 -4.48 11.42
N GLU A 58 -68.14 -4.82 11.46
CA GLU A 58 -69.29 -4.00 11.10
C GLU A 58 -69.63 -2.98 12.18
N GLY A 59 -70.21 -1.84 11.76
CA GLY A 59 -70.75 -0.80 12.65
C GLY A 59 -71.05 0.51 11.92
N THR A 60 -72.10 0.52 11.10
CA THR A 60 -72.64 1.65 10.31
C THR A 60 -73.49 2.63 11.19
N PRO A 61 -74.08 3.74 10.68
CA PRO A 61 -73.58 5.12 10.69
C PRO A 61 -74.56 6.15 11.36
N ALA A 62 -74.16 7.43 11.47
CA ALA A 62 -74.93 8.62 10.97
C ALA A 62 -74.66 9.95 11.72
N ALA A 63 -74.06 10.90 10.98
CA ALA A 63 -74.41 12.32 10.81
C ALA A 63 -74.36 13.37 11.97
N PRO A 64 -74.20 14.66 11.61
CA PRO A 64 -73.39 15.66 12.31
C PRO A 64 -74.19 16.64 13.19
N VAL A 65 -73.52 17.37 14.09
CA VAL A 65 -74.12 18.52 14.77
C VAL A 65 -73.21 19.74 14.68
N ASN A 66 -73.84 20.84 14.28
CA ASN A 66 -73.35 22.16 13.94
C ASN A 66 -72.68 22.94 15.09
N GLU A 67 -71.90 23.93 14.64
CA GLU A 67 -71.48 25.14 15.34
C GLU A 67 -72.59 25.78 16.20
N GLN A 68 -72.23 26.12 17.44
CA GLN A 68 -72.93 27.13 18.22
C GLN A 68 -71.91 28.13 18.79
N SER A 69 -72.13 29.38 18.45
CA SER A 69 -71.34 30.57 18.74
C SER A 69 -71.36 30.98 20.23
N ALA A 70 -70.33 31.76 20.59
CA ALA A 70 -69.93 32.36 21.87
C ALA A 70 -71.02 32.99 22.79
N PRO A 71 -70.66 33.42 24.02
CA PRO A 71 -70.00 34.73 24.13
C PRO A 71 -68.77 34.77 25.03
N ALA A 72 -67.94 35.76 24.72
CA ALA A 72 -66.78 36.23 25.45
C ALA A 72 -67.11 36.61 26.90
N ASN A 73 -66.16 36.35 27.80
CA ASN A 73 -65.91 37.21 28.95
C ASN A 73 -64.41 37.47 29.05
N ASP A 74 -64.08 38.75 29.05
CA ASP A 74 -62.76 39.35 29.15
C ASP A 74 -62.09 39.12 30.52
N ALA A 75 -60.79 39.40 30.51
CA ALA A 75 -59.96 39.85 31.63
C ALA A 75 -59.33 38.78 32.54
N ALA A 76 -58.19 38.25 32.07
CA ALA A 76 -56.89 38.53 32.69
C ALA A 76 -55.80 37.80 31.89
N ALA A 77 -55.29 38.43 30.83
CA ALA A 77 -54.01 38.07 30.27
C ALA A 77 -52.92 38.42 31.30
N VAL A 78 -52.65 37.49 32.20
CA VAL A 78 -51.36 37.45 32.87
C VAL A 78 -50.41 36.87 31.84
N ASP A 79 -49.48 37.69 31.36
CA ASP A 79 -48.31 37.27 30.62
C ASP A 79 -47.48 36.29 31.46
N ALA A 80 -47.97 35.06 31.57
CA ALA A 80 -47.12 33.92 31.86
C ALA A 80 -46.47 33.57 30.52
N GLN A 81 -45.45 34.36 30.15
CA GLN A 81 -44.34 33.82 29.38
C GLN A 81 -43.82 32.64 30.21
N ALA A 82 -44.38 31.46 29.97
CA ALA A 82 -43.73 30.21 30.30
C ALA A 82 -42.46 30.22 29.46
N THR A 83 -41.39 30.78 30.04
CA THR A 83 -40.03 30.39 29.71
C THR A 83 -39.98 28.89 29.95
N LEU A 84 -40.39 28.12 28.93
CA LEU A 84 -39.95 26.75 28.76
C LEU A 84 -38.44 26.83 28.99
N PRO A 85 -37.89 26.17 30.02
CA PRO A 85 -36.46 26.16 30.19
C PRO A 85 -35.91 25.65 28.87
N ASN A 86 -35.29 26.57 28.13
CA ASN A 86 -34.61 26.25 26.89
C ASN A 86 -33.71 25.08 27.27
N PRO A 87 -33.85 23.87 26.68
CA PRO A 87 -32.90 22.82 26.93
C PRO A 87 -31.62 23.29 26.26
N VAL A 88 -30.88 24.14 26.98
CA VAL A 88 -29.51 24.50 26.64
C VAL A 88 -28.81 23.15 26.67
N LEU A 89 -28.64 22.55 25.50
CA LEU A 89 -27.74 21.42 25.31
C LEU A 89 -26.37 21.95 25.75
N PRO A 90 -25.83 21.59 26.94
CA PRO A 90 -24.60 22.19 27.44
C PRO A 90 -23.36 21.64 26.72
N HIS A 91 -23.55 20.86 25.66
CA HIS A 91 -22.49 20.17 24.96
C HIS A 91 -22.25 20.82 23.61
N ASP A 92 -21.09 21.44 23.48
CA ASP A 92 -20.53 21.86 22.21
C ASP A 92 -20.38 20.63 21.30
N LEU A 93 -21.26 20.50 20.30
CA LEU A 93 -21.26 19.42 19.30
C LEU A 93 -20.13 19.59 18.28
N SER A 94 -19.12 20.39 18.59
CA SER A 94 -17.89 20.43 17.82
C SER A 94 -17.15 19.08 17.92
N PRO A 95 -16.46 18.61 16.87
CA PRO A 95 -15.70 17.36 16.93
C PRO A 95 -14.66 17.34 18.06
N PHE A 96 -14.14 18.50 18.41
CA PHE A 96 -13.22 18.67 19.53
C PHE A 96 -13.92 18.57 20.89
N GLY A 97 -15.10 19.19 21.03
CA GLY A 97 -15.95 19.05 22.22
C GLY A 97 -16.36 17.60 22.46
N MET A 98 -16.79 16.90 21.41
CA MET A 98 -17.11 15.47 21.45
C MET A 98 -15.89 14.62 21.84
N PHE A 99 -14.70 14.91 21.31
CA PHE A 99 -13.49 14.21 21.74
C PHE A 99 -13.17 14.40 23.22
N MET A 100 -13.35 15.61 23.76
CA MET A 100 -13.09 15.88 25.18
C MET A 100 -14.12 15.23 26.11
N ALA A 101 -15.37 15.13 25.67
CA ALA A 101 -16.44 14.48 26.41
C ALA A 101 -16.37 12.94 26.35
N ALA A 102 -15.70 12.37 25.35
CA ALA A 102 -15.62 10.92 25.15
C ALA A 102 -14.97 10.10 26.27
N ASP A 103 -15.40 8.85 26.36
CA ASP A 103 -14.82 7.84 27.24
C ASP A 103 -13.34 7.57 26.92
N MET A 104 -12.57 7.12 27.91
CA MET A 104 -11.12 6.87 27.78
C MET A 104 -10.80 5.92 26.61
N VAL A 105 -11.60 4.87 26.43
CA VAL A 105 -11.38 3.90 25.34
C VAL A 105 -11.66 4.53 23.97
N VAL A 106 -12.75 5.31 23.85
CA VAL A 106 -13.09 6.01 22.60
C VAL A 106 -12.03 7.05 22.25
N LYS A 107 -11.53 7.80 23.24
CA LYS A 107 -10.39 8.73 23.08
C LYS A 107 -9.14 8.02 22.56
N ALA A 108 -8.82 6.84 23.11
CA ALA A 108 -7.67 6.05 22.65
C ALA A 108 -7.86 5.59 21.20
N VAL A 109 -9.05 5.10 20.83
CA VAL A 109 -9.40 4.71 19.46
C VAL A 109 -9.25 5.87 18.48
N MET A 110 -9.86 7.02 18.78
CA MET A 110 -9.79 8.22 17.93
C MET A 110 -8.34 8.72 17.78
N THR A 111 -7.57 8.71 18.86
CA THR A 111 -6.16 9.14 18.84
C THR A 111 -5.30 8.19 18.01
N ALA A 112 -5.48 6.88 18.15
CA ALA A 112 -4.76 5.89 17.35
C ALA A 112 -5.07 6.02 15.85
N LEU A 113 -6.35 6.22 15.50
CA LEU A 113 -6.78 6.45 14.11
C LEU A 113 -6.22 7.77 13.54
N ALA A 114 -6.17 8.83 14.34
CA ALA A 114 -5.54 10.09 13.95
C ALA A 114 -4.04 9.91 13.67
N LEU A 115 -3.31 9.18 14.53
CA LEU A 115 -1.90 8.87 14.30
C LEU A 115 -1.69 8.00 13.05
N ALA A 116 -2.55 7.02 12.80
CA ALA A 116 -2.52 6.20 11.60
C ALA A 116 -2.74 7.03 10.32
N SER A 117 -3.64 8.03 10.38
CA SER A 117 -3.84 8.98 9.29
C SER A 117 -2.56 9.80 9.03
N VAL A 118 -1.94 10.37 10.07
CA VAL A 118 -0.66 11.10 9.92
C VAL A 118 0.44 10.21 9.34
N ALA A 119 0.55 8.95 9.81
CA ALA A 119 1.51 7.99 9.28
C ALA A 119 1.27 7.70 7.79
N THR A 120 0.02 7.60 7.36
CA THR A 120 -0.35 7.39 5.95
C THR A 120 0.19 8.51 5.06
N TRP A 121 -0.01 9.78 5.46
CA TRP A 121 0.50 10.94 4.73
C TRP A 121 2.03 11.04 4.75
N ALA A 122 2.67 10.71 5.88
CA ALA A 122 4.12 10.68 5.98
C ALA A 122 4.73 9.64 5.02
N ILE A 123 4.16 8.44 4.98
CA ILE A 123 4.62 7.37 4.08
C ILE A 123 4.40 7.76 2.62
N LEU A 124 3.26 8.40 2.27
CA LEU A 124 3.02 8.94 0.93
C LEU A 124 4.18 9.82 0.46
N LEU A 125 4.59 10.80 1.28
CA LEU A 125 5.67 11.72 0.91
C LEU A 125 7.00 11.00 0.73
N VAL A 126 7.42 10.22 1.74
CA VAL A 126 8.69 9.48 1.72
C VAL A 126 8.77 8.56 0.49
N LYS A 127 7.74 7.74 0.30
CA LYS A 127 7.72 6.73 -0.77
C LYS A 127 7.58 7.35 -2.15
N SER A 128 6.92 8.50 -2.28
CA SER A 128 6.86 9.23 -3.54
C SER A 128 8.25 9.67 -4.00
N PHE A 129 9.05 10.27 -3.11
CA PHE A 129 10.42 10.68 -3.45
C PHE A 129 11.34 9.48 -3.71
N GLU A 130 11.27 8.45 -2.87
CA GLU A 130 12.09 7.23 -3.00
C GLU A 130 11.83 6.54 -4.35
N LEU A 131 10.56 6.32 -4.69
CA LEU A 131 10.16 5.65 -5.93
C LEU A 131 10.42 6.49 -7.17
N ALA A 132 10.20 7.82 -7.10
CA ALA A 132 10.50 8.72 -8.21
C ALA A 132 12.00 8.75 -8.52
N ALA A 133 12.85 8.82 -7.49
CA ALA A 133 14.30 8.76 -7.65
C ALA A 133 14.75 7.41 -8.22
N ALA A 134 14.22 6.30 -7.69
CA ALA A 134 14.52 4.96 -8.18
C ALA A 134 14.12 4.76 -9.65
N LYS A 135 12.92 5.17 -10.04
CA LYS A 135 12.44 5.13 -11.44
C LYS A 135 13.30 5.98 -12.37
N ARG A 136 13.65 7.21 -11.95
CA ARG A 136 14.49 8.11 -12.76
C ARG A 136 15.87 7.49 -13.00
N ASN A 137 16.48 6.91 -11.97
CA ASN A 137 17.79 6.28 -12.07
C ASN A 137 17.73 5.01 -12.95
N ALA A 138 16.71 4.17 -12.78
CA ALA A 138 16.55 2.96 -13.59
C ALA A 138 16.34 3.29 -15.07
N ARG A 139 15.48 4.28 -15.40
CA ARG A 139 15.29 4.72 -16.79
C ARG A 139 16.55 5.28 -17.44
N ARG A 140 17.35 6.04 -16.68
CA ARG A 140 18.65 6.53 -17.16
C ARG A 140 19.61 5.38 -17.46
N ALA A 141 19.64 4.37 -16.58
CA ALA A 141 20.48 3.20 -16.77
C ALA A 141 20.05 2.38 -17.99
N VAL A 142 18.74 2.17 -18.19
CA VAL A 142 18.22 1.48 -19.39
C VAL A 142 18.66 2.20 -20.66
N ARG A 143 18.51 3.53 -20.76
CA ARG A 143 18.97 4.29 -21.94
C ARG A 143 20.46 4.11 -22.20
N ALA A 144 21.29 4.27 -21.16
CA ALA A 144 22.73 4.09 -21.29
C ALA A 144 23.10 2.65 -21.71
N LEU A 145 22.39 1.64 -21.20
CA LEU A 145 22.57 0.24 -21.58
C LEU A 145 22.12 -0.05 -23.01
N SER A 146 21.03 0.58 -23.47
CA SER A 146 20.52 0.41 -24.84
C SER A 146 21.44 1.04 -25.88
N ASP A 147 22.10 2.16 -25.55
CA ASP A 147 23.02 2.86 -26.46
C ASP A 147 24.40 2.19 -26.52
N ALA A 148 24.70 1.28 -25.60
CA ALA A 148 26.01 0.63 -25.51
C ALA A 148 26.20 -0.48 -26.55
N VAL A 149 27.40 -0.54 -27.12
CA VAL A 149 27.79 -1.59 -28.06
C VAL A 149 28.42 -2.77 -27.32
N VAL A 150 29.27 -2.52 -26.33
CA VAL A 150 29.99 -3.55 -25.55
C VAL A 150 29.83 -3.29 -24.05
N LEU A 151 29.77 -4.37 -23.25
CA LEU A 151 29.60 -4.27 -21.80
C LEU A 151 30.75 -3.52 -21.09
N ARG A 152 31.97 -3.57 -21.65
CA ARG A 152 33.16 -2.91 -21.08
C ARG A 152 33.01 -1.38 -21.04
N ASP A 153 32.31 -0.81 -22.01
CA ASP A 153 32.08 0.64 -22.12
C ASP A 153 31.19 1.17 -20.99
N MET A 154 30.40 0.27 -20.37
CA MET A 154 29.46 0.62 -19.29
C MET A 154 30.13 0.87 -17.94
N ARG A 155 31.35 0.37 -17.72
CA ARG A 155 32.09 0.59 -16.45
C ARG A 155 32.43 2.07 -16.27
N GLU A 156 32.69 2.79 -17.37
CA GLU A 156 33.01 4.22 -17.37
C GLU A 156 31.77 5.09 -17.66
N ALA A 157 30.86 4.63 -18.53
CA ALA A 157 29.69 5.40 -18.94
C ALA A 157 28.64 5.57 -17.83
N LEU A 158 28.53 4.62 -16.88
CA LEU A 158 27.65 4.78 -15.73
C LEU A 158 28.31 5.59 -14.63
N THR A 159 28.06 6.90 -14.65
CA THR A 159 28.29 7.81 -13.51
C THR A 159 27.54 7.38 -12.23
N VAL A 160 26.52 6.54 -12.37
CA VAL A 160 25.70 6.00 -11.28
C VAL A 160 26.42 4.81 -10.63
N LYS A 161 27.34 5.10 -9.70
CA LYS A 161 28.10 4.08 -8.94
C LYS A 161 27.24 3.18 -8.03
N LYS A 162 25.94 3.44 -7.89
CA LYS A 162 25.07 2.77 -6.92
C LYS A 162 23.66 2.55 -7.47
N GLY A 163 23.13 1.34 -7.31
CA GLY A 163 21.75 0.98 -7.64
C GLY A 163 21.65 -0.33 -8.41
N PRO A 164 20.43 -0.83 -8.65
CA PRO A 164 20.22 -2.18 -9.19
C PRO A 164 20.86 -2.41 -10.56
N ALA A 165 20.82 -1.41 -11.46
CA ALA A 165 21.46 -1.54 -12.76
C ALA A 165 23.00 -1.61 -12.67
N ALA A 166 23.61 -0.92 -11.71
CA ALA A 166 25.05 -1.03 -11.46
C ALA A 166 25.41 -2.39 -10.82
N GLU A 167 24.57 -2.88 -9.90
CA GLU A 167 24.68 -4.24 -9.34
C GLU A 167 24.60 -5.30 -10.45
N MET A 168 23.67 -5.15 -11.40
CA MET A 168 23.49 -6.05 -12.55
C MET A 168 24.75 -6.12 -13.43
N ILE A 169 25.32 -4.96 -13.79
CA ILE A 169 26.52 -4.90 -14.64
C ILE A 169 27.74 -5.44 -13.90
N SER A 170 27.87 -5.15 -12.60
CA SER A 170 28.95 -5.69 -11.78
C SER A 170 28.85 -7.22 -11.69
N ALA A 171 27.64 -7.76 -11.48
CA ALA A 171 27.43 -9.20 -11.41
C ALA A 171 27.72 -9.89 -12.75
N ALA A 172 27.31 -9.30 -13.88
CA ALA A 172 27.63 -9.80 -15.20
C ALA A 172 29.13 -9.81 -15.49
N ASN A 173 29.84 -8.74 -15.16
CA ASN A 173 31.30 -8.65 -15.34
C ASN A 173 32.06 -9.64 -14.44
N ASP A 174 31.63 -9.79 -13.18
CA ASP A 174 32.22 -10.74 -12.24
C ASP A 174 32.05 -12.18 -12.74
N GLU A 175 30.87 -12.53 -13.27
CA GLU A 175 30.61 -13.85 -13.85
C GLU A 175 31.43 -14.13 -15.11
N LEU A 176 31.57 -13.14 -16.01
CA LEU A 176 32.42 -13.24 -17.19
C LEU A 176 33.90 -13.43 -16.82
N SER A 177 34.37 -12.72 -15.80
CA SER A 177 35.76 -12.81 -15.31
C SER A 177 36.03 -14.19 -14.69
N LYS A 178 35.10 -14.71 -13.89
CA LYS A 178 35.21 -16.06 -13.30
C LYS A 178 35.15 -17.18 -14.34
N SER A 179 34.44 -16.94 -15.44
CA SER A 179 34.30 -17.92 -16.52
C SER A 179 35.41 -17.84 -17.57
N GLU A 180 36.32 -16.87 -17.47
CA GLU A 180 37.35 -16.58 -18.49
C GLU A 180 38.20 -17.81 -18.85
N ALA A 181 38.63 -18.58 -17.84
CA ALA A 181 39.49 -19.75 -18.06
C ALA A 181 38.81 -20.91 -18.82
N VAL A 182 37.47 -20.97 -18.82
CA VAL A 182 36.70 -22.09 -19.38
C VAL A 182 35.92 -21.68 -20.62
N LEU A 183 35.77 -20.37 -20.87
CA LEU A 183 35.04 -19.79 -21.99
C LEU A 183 35.57 -20.23 -23.37
N ASP A 184 36.87 -20.55 -23.47
CA ASP A 184 37.49 -21.03 -24.71
C ASP A 184 37.37 -22.55 -24.92
N ILE A 185 36.89 -23.28 -23.91
CA ILE A 185 36.85 -24.75 -23.86
C ILE A 185 35.40 -25.26 -23.91
N VAL A 186 34.46 -24.56 -23.25
CA VAL A 186 33.06 -24.99 -23.07
C VAL A 186 32.10 -23.99 -23.71
N SER A 187 30.87 -24.44 -23.99
CA SER A 187 29.80 -23.59 -24.52
C SER A 187 29.54 -22.33 -23.67
N THR A 188 29.37 -21.20 -24.35
CA THR A 188 29.02 -19.90 -23.76
C THR A 188 27.62 -19.89 -23.10
N GLN A 189 26.79 -20.91 -23.37
CA GLN A 189 25.41 -21.00 -22.90
C GLN A 189 25.32 -21.01 -21.37
N GLY A 190 26.18 -21.77 -20.68
CA GLY A 190 26.16 -21.85 -19.22
C GLY A 190 26.48 -20.50 -18.54
N VAL A 191 27.30 -19.65 -19.18
CA VAL A 191 27.58 -18.30 -18.69
C VAL A 191 26.33 -17.42 -18.83
N LYS A 192 25.63 -17.48 -19.97
CA LYS A 192 24.38 -16.74 -20.20
C LYS A 192 23.32 -17.09 -19.15
N GLU A 193 23.17 -18.38 -18.84
CA GLU A 193 22.21 -18.86 -17.82
C GLU A 193 22.55 -18.39 -16.40
N ARG A 194 23.83 -18.45 -16.00
CA ARG A 194 24.26 -17.95 -14.68
C ARG A 194 24.08 -16.45 -14.56
N VAL A 195 24.41 -15.69 -15.60
CA VAL A 195 24.17 -14.24 -15.64
C VAL A 195 22.67 -13.94 -15.50
N ALA A 196 21.81 -14.57 -16.32
CA ALA A 196 20.35 -14.36 -16.24
C ALA A 196 19.80 -14.68 -14.84
N SER A 197 20.26 -15.77 -14.23
CA SER A 197 19.90 -16.14 -12.85
C SER A 197 20.31 -15.06 -11.83
N GLN A 198 21.54 -14.54 -11.91
CA GLN A 198 22.01 -13.47 -11.02
C GLN A 198 21.21 -12.17 -11.21
N LEU A 199 20.93 -11.79 -12.46
CA LEU A 199 20.16 -10.58 -12.78
C LEU A 199 18.72 -10.67 -12.24
N SER A 200 18.06 -11.81 -12.41
CA SER A 200 16.71 -12.06 -11.87
C SER A 200 16.67 -11.89 -10.35
N ARG A 201 17.69 -12.38 -9.63
CA ARG A 201 17.80 -12.19 -8.16
C ARG A 201 17.97 -10.72 -7.79
N ILE A 202 18.75 -9.95 -8.55
CA ILE A 202 18.95 -8.51 -8.31
C ILE A 202 17.65 -7.73 -8.55
N GLU A 203 16.93 -8.05 -9.63
CA GLU A 203 15.63 -7.47 -9.95
C GLU A 203 14.62 -7.73 -8.82
N ALA A 204 14.46 -8.99 -8.41
CA ALA A 204 13.54 -9.38 -7.34
C ALA A 204 13.91 -8.69 -6.01
N GLY A 205 15.21 -8.64 -5.69
CA GLY A 205 15.72 -7.97 -4.50
C GLY A 205 15.40 -6.47 -4.50
N ALA A 206 15.66 -5.78 -5.61
CA ALA A 206 15.36 -4.35 -5.76
C ALA A 206 13.85 -4.06 -5.70
N GLY A 207 13.03 -4.90 -6.35
CA GLY A 207 11.59 -4.83 -6.31
C GLY A 207 11.00 -5.06 -4.92
N LYS A 208 11.64 -5.89 -4.09
CA LYS A 208 11.26 -6.10 -2.68
C LYS A 208 11.69 -4.91 -1.81
N ARG A 209 12.90 -4.38 -1.99
CA ARG A 209 13.42 -3.22 -1.22
C ARG A 209 12.48 -2.02 -1.34
N ILE A 210 12.07 -1.67 -2.55
CA ILE A 210 11.20 -0.50 -2.77
C ILE A 210 9.78 -0.69 -2.20
N ALA A 211 9.29 -1.93 -2.22
CA ALA A 211 7.98 -2.31 -1.66
C ALA A 211 7.98 -2.37 -0.12
N SER A 212 9.15 -2.40 0.52
CA SER A 212 9.23 -2.40 1.98
C SER A 212 8.55 -1.15 2.56
N GLY A 213 7.76 -1.32 3.62
CA GLY A 213 7.05 -0.24 4.29
C GLY A 213 5.70 0.14 3.68
N THR A 214 5.38 -0.23 2.43
CA THR A 214 4.04 0.02 1.88
C THR A 214 2.97 -0.91 2.48
N GLY A 215 3.38 -2.05 3.04
CA GLY A 215 2.47 -2.99 3.73
C GLY A 215 1.73 -2.37 4.92
N ILE A 216 2.33 -1.35 5.56
CA ILE A 216 1.68 -0.62 6.67
C ILE A 216 0.40 0.08 6.19
N LEU A 217 0.39 0.61 4.97
CA LEU A 217 -0.81 1.25 4.41
C LEU A 217 -1.90 0.24 4.14
N ALA A 218 -1.54 -0.98 3.71
CA ALA A 218 -2.50 -2.05 3.54
C ALA A 218 -3.15 -2.42 4.88
N THR A 219 -2.34 -2.55 5.93
CA THR A 219 -2.83 -2.82 7.28
C THR A 219 -3.71 -1.69 7.80
N ILE A 220 -3.26 -0.43 7.75
CA ILE A 220 -4.07 0.73 8.18
C ILE A 220 -5.38 0.77 7.40
N GLY A 221 -5.32 0.62 6.08
CA GLY A 221 -6.49 0.63 5.21
C GLY A 221 -7.50 -0.48 5.52
N SER A 222 -7.02 -1.69 5.87
CA SER A 222 -7.89 -2.82 6.16
C SER A 222 -8.47 -2.80 7.59
N ILE A 223 -7.70 -2.36 8.59
CA ILE A 223 -8.13 -2.46 10.00
C ILE A 223 -8.82 -1.20 10.52
N SER A 224 -8.52 -0.01 9.98
CA SER A 224 -9.06 1.26 10.49
C SER A 224 -10.60 1.33 10.55
N PRO A 225 -11.36 0.79 9.57
CA PRO A 225 -12.82 0.77 9.66
C PRO A 225 -13.31 -0.07 10.84
N PHE A 226 -12.66 -1.21 11.12
CA PHE A 226 -13.02 -2.10 12.23
C PHE A 226 -12.64 -1.49 13.58
N VAL A 227 -11.51 -0.78 13.65
CA VAL A 227 -11.12 -0.02 14.85
C VAL A 227 -12.13 1.10 15.13
N GLY A 228 -12.60 1.80 14.10
CA GLY A 228 -13.69 2.79 14.23
C GLY A 228 -15.01 2.17 14.66
N LEU A 229 -15.38 1.02 14.09
CA LEU A 229 -16.56 0.24 14.48
C LEU A 229 -16.49 -0.20 15.94
N PHE A 230 -15.33 -0.67 16.40
CA PHE A 230 -15.12 -1.01 17.81
C PHE A 230 -15.40 0.20 18.72
N GLY A 231 -14.93 1.39 18.34
CA GLY A 231 -15.21 2.62 19.07
C GLY A 231 -16.72 2.91 19.19
N THR A 232 -17.50 2.59 18.16
CA THR A 232 -18.95 2.85 18.19
C THR A 232 -19.69 1.87 19.09
N VAL A 233 -19.35 0.58 18.98
CA VAL A 233 -19.92 -0.47 19.82
C VAL A 233 -19.65 -0.16 21.29
N TRP A 234 -18.44 0.28 21.60
CA TRP A 234 -18.07 0.69 22.96
C TRP A 234 -18.86 1.91 23.45
N GLY A 235 -18.94 2.97 22.64
CA GLY A 235 -19.67 4.19 23.02
C GLY A 235 -21.18 3.96 23.18
N ILE A 236 -21.79 3.17 22.30
CA ILE A 236 -23.21 2.78 22.41
C ILE A 236 -23.44 1.93 23.67
N MET A 237 -22.55 0.97 23.97
CA MET A 237 -22.61 0.18 25.19
C MET A 237 -22.57 1.08 26.44
N ASN A 238 -21.65 2.04 26.50
CA ASN A 238 -21.56 2.98 27.62
C ASN A 238 -22.79 3.88 27.74
N SER A 239 -23.39 4.27 26.62
CA SER A 239 -24.64 5.04 26.59
C SER A 239 -25.80 4.24 27.21
N PHE A 240 -25.93 2.95 26.89
CA PHE A 240 -26.92 2.07 27.50
C PHE A 240 -26.69 1.83 28.99
N ILE A 241 -25.43 1.72 29.42
CA ILE A 241 -25.09 1.66 30.86
C ILE A 241 -25.53 2.95 31.57
N GLY A 242 -25.40 4.11 30.91
CA GLY A 242 -25.88 5.41 31.40
C GLY A 242 -27.39 5.44 31.65
N ILE A 243 -28.19 4.95 30.69
CA ILE A 243 -29.65 4.82 30.83
C ILE A 243 -30.00 3.95 32.04
N SER A 244 -29.35 2.78 32.15
CA SER A 244 -29.59 1.83 33.24
C SER A 244 -29.30 2.44 34.61
N LYS A 245 -28.21 3.20 34.75
CA LYS A 245 -27.86 3.87 36.01
C LYS A 245 -28.80 5.04 36.33
N ALA A 246 -29.20 5.80 35.32
CA ALA A 246 -30.05 6.98 35.50
C ALA A 246 -31.53 6.63 35.71
N GLN A 247 -31.95 5.39 35.45
CA GLN A 247 -33.33 4.90 35.58
C GLN A 247 -34.36 5.80 34.85
N THR A 248 -33.93 6.47 33.77
CA THR A 248 -34.76 7.37 32.96
C THR A 248 -34.48 7.15 31.49
N THR A 249 -35.50 7.30 30.66
CA THR A 249 -35.43 7.19 29.19
C THR A 249 -35.12 8.53 28.51
N ASN A 250 -34.66 9.53 29.28
CA ASN A 250 -34.35 10.84 28.73
C ASN A 250 -33.22 10.78 27.70
N LEU A 251 -33.57 11.02 26.43
CA LEU A 251 -32.66 10.97 25.29
C LEU A 251 -31.51 11.98 25.40
N ALA A 252 -31.70 13.09 26.12
CA ALA A 252 -30.65 14.10 26.30
C ALA A 252 -29.40 13.54 27.02
N ILE A 253 -29.56 12.50 27.85
CA ILE A 253 -28.46 11.90 28.61
C ILE A 253 -27.57 11.03 27.71
N VAL A 254 -28.13 10.42 26.66
CA VAL A 254 -27.39 9.49 25.77
C VAL A 254 -26.95 10.09 24.45
N ALA A 255 -27.60 11.16 24.00
CA ALA A 255 -27.29 11.80 22.72
C ALA A 255 -25.78 12.12 22.55
N PRO A 256 -25.05 12.62 23.58
CA PRO A 256 -23.61 12.87 23.45
C PRO A 256 -22.79 11.60 23.20
N GLY A 257 -23.02 10.53 23.97
CA GLY A 257 -22.25 9.27 23.84
C GLY A 257 -22.48 8.56 22.51
N ILE A 258 -23.69 8.66 21.95
CA ILE A 258 -24.00 8.14 20.62
C ILE A 258 -23.31 8.99 19.54
N ALA A 259 -23.31 10.32 19.67
CA ALA A 259 -22.63 11.20 18.71
C ALA A 259 -21.12 10.92 18.65
N GLU A 260 -20.47 10.77 19.80
CA GLU A 260 -19.05 10.41 19.93
C GLU A 260 -18.73 9.04 19.32
N ALA A 261 -19.61 8.06 19.58
CA ALA A 261 -19.52 6.73 18.97
C ALA A 261 -19.53 6.85 17.44
N LEU A 262 -20.49 7.55 16.85
CA LEU A 262 -20.57 7.73 15.40
C LEU A 262 -19.35 8.46 14.83
N LEU A 263 -18.82 9.44 15.56
CA LEU A 263 -17.60 10.16 15.19
C LEU A 263 -16.39 9.21 15.08
N ALA A 264 -16.24 8.22 15.98
CA ALA A 264 -15.14 7.25 15.93
C ALA A 264 -15.13 6.46 14.61
N THR A 265 -16.30 6.03 14.10
CA THR A 265 -16.37 5.36 12.79
C THR A 265 -16.06 6.32 11.65
N ALA A 266 -16.56 7.55 11.70
CA ALA A 266 -16.25 8.55 10.68
C ALA A 266 -14.73 8.76 10.55
N ILE A 267 -14.02 8.91 11.68
CA ILE A 267 -12.56 9.03 11.71
C ILE A 267 -11.88 7.76 11.19
N GLY A 268 -12.42 6.57 11.52
CA GLY A 268 -11.93 5.29 11.01
C GLY A 268 -11.94 5.23 9.48
N LEU A 269 -13.03 5.68 8.85
CA LEU A 269 -13.14 5.75 7.39
C LEU A 269 -12.21 6.81 6.79
N VAL A 270 -12.11 7.98 7.43
CA VAL A 270 -11.18 9.05 7.00
C VAL A 270 -9.73 8.60 7.04
N ALA A 271 -9.34 7.74 7.99
CA ALA A 271 -8.01 7.12 8.02
C ALA A 271 -7.85 6.01 6.97
N ALA A 272 -8.88 5.16 6.79
CA ALA A 272 -8.83 4.00 5.92
C ALA A 272 -8.75 4.36 4.42
N ILE A 273 -9.63 5.26 3.96
CA ILE A 273 -9.80 5.53 2.53
C ILE A 273 -8.50 6.03 1.88
N PRO A 274 -7.80 7.05 2.42
CA PRO A 274 -6.53 7.49 1.85
C PRO A 274 -5.47 6.39 1.88
N ALA A 275 -5.39 5.61 2.97
CA ALA A 275 -4.41 4.54 3.12
C ALA A 275 -4.54 3.49 2.00
N VAL A 276 -5.77 3.04 1.70
CA VAL A 276 -6.05 2.10 0.62
C VAL A 276 -5.70 2.69 -0.75
N MET A 277 -6.09 3.94 -1.03
CA MET A 277 -5.77 4.58 -2.31
C MET A 277 -4.26 4.70 -2.53
N ILE A 278 -3.54 5.16 -1.51
CA ILE A 278 -2.08 5.35 -1.59
C ILE A 278 -1.37 4.01 -1.70
N TYR A 279 -1.81 2.98 -0.98
CA TYR A 279 -1.29 1.62 -1.13
C TYR A 279 -1.43 1.12 -2.56
N ASN A 280 -2.63 1.24 -3.15
CA ASN A 280 -2.90 0.80 -4.53
C ASN A 280 -2.06 1.59 -5.55
N TYR A 281 -1.89 2.90 -5.35
CA TYR A 281 -1.02 3.73 -6.17
C TYR A 281 0.43 3.22 -6.14
N PHE A 282 0.97 2.93 -4.96
CA PHE A 282 2.33 2.41 -4.83
C PHE A 282 2.46 0.99 -5.36
N ALA A 283 1.49 0.10 -5.13
CA ALA A 283 1.50 -1.25 -5.67
C ALA A 283 1.64 -1.23 -7.21
N ARG A 284 0.82 -0.43 -7.89
CA ARG A 284 0.91 -0.24 -9.35
C ARG A 284 2.23 0.41 -9.76
N SER A 285 2.64 1.45 -9.04
CA SER A 285 3.85 2.19 -9.37
C SER A 285 5.12 1.36 -9.19
N ILE A 286 5.16 0.47 -8.20
CA ILE A 286 6.24 -0.49 -7.97
C ILE A 286 6.25 -1.55 -9.08
N GLY A 287 5.08 -2.03 -9.51
CA GLY A 287 4.98 -2.92 -10.68
C GLY A 287 5.64 -2.29 -11.92
N GLY A 288 5.34 -1.02 -12.21
CA GLY A 288 6.01 -0.30 -13.30
C GLY A 288 7.51 -0.07 -13.09
N TYR A 289 7.99 -0.02 -11.84
CA TYR A 289 9.44 0.03 -11.55
C TYR A 289 10.12 -1.31 -11.82
N ARG A 290 9.49 -2.43 -11.45
CA ARG A 290 10.00 -3.78 -11.74
C ARG A 290 10.15 -4.01 -13.24
N LEU A 291 9.18 -3.56 -14.04
CA LEU A 291 9.29 -3.63 -15.50
C LEU A 291 10.53 -2.90 -16.04
N ILE A 292 10.83 -1.69 -15.54
CA ILE A 292 12.04 -0.95 -15.96
C ILE A 292 13.32 -1.69 -15.55
N LEU A 293 13.31 -2.42 -14.42
CA LEU A 293 14.44 -3.25 -14.01
C LEU A 293 14.58 -4.50 -14.89
N ALA A 294 13.47 -5.11 -15.30
CA ALA A 294 13.47 -6.22 -16.26
C ALA A 294 14.05 -5.76 -17.62
N ASP A 295 13.68 -4.56 -18.09
CA ASP A 295 14.26 -3.96 -19.30
C ASP A 295 15.77 -3.77 -19.17
N ALA A 296 16.24 -3.33 -17.98
CA ALA A 296 17.67 -3.20 -17.69
C ALA A 296 18.39 -4.57 -17.68
N SER A 297 17.79 -5.58 -17.05
CA SER A 297 18.30 -6.96 -17.05
C SER A 297 18.46 -7.47 -18.48
N ALA A 298 17.40 -7.36 -19.28
CA ALA A 298 17.41 -7.81 -20.67
C ALA A 298 18.42 -7.03 -21.53
N ALA A 299 18.66 -5.75 -21.24
CA ALA A 299 19.71 -4.99 -21.93
C ALA A 299 21.12 -5.51 -21.57
N VAL A 300 21.37 -5.83 -20.29
CA VAL A 300 22.64 -6.45 -19.85
C VAL A 300 22.82 -7.83 -20.49
N GLU A 301 21.79 -8.68 -20.52
CA GLU A 301 21.85 -10.00 -21.16
C GLU A 301 22.20 -9.90 -22.65
N ARG A 302 21.61 -8.94 -23.37
CA ARG A 302 21.94 -8.69 -24.79
C ARG A 302 23.40 -8.26 -24.97
N LEU A 303 23.92 -7.39 -24.10
CA LEU A 303 25.32 -6.98 -24.14
C LEU A 303 26.26 -8.16 -23.85
N VAL A 304 25.94 -8.99 -22.86
CA VAL A 304 26.71 -10.19 -22.53
C VAL A 304 26.68 -11.18 -23.68
N SER A 305 25.50 -11.46 -24.25
CA SER A 305 25.39 -12.35 -25.42
C SER A 305 26.27 -11.85 -26.56
N ARG A 306 26.18 -10.56 -26.88
CA ARG A 306 26.96 -9.96 -27.97
C ARG A 306 28.46 -10.01 -27.71
N ASP A 307 28.93 -9.76 -26.49
CA ASP A 307 30.36 -9.86 -26.16
C ASP A 307 30.88 -11.29 -26.31
N LEU A 308 30.09 -12.28 -25.88
CA LEU A 308 30.41 -13.70 -26.05
C LEU A 308 30.47 -14.10 -27.54
N ASP A 309 29.51 -13.64 -28.34
CA ASP A 309 29.47 -13.92 -29.78
C ASP A 309 30.68 -13.27 -30.49
N PHE A 310 31.08 -12.04 -30.13
CA PHE A 310 32.30 -11.40 -30.66
C PHE A 310 33.58 -12.13 -30.26
N ARG A 311 33.66 -12.69 -29.04
CA ARG A 311 34.79 -13.52 -28.61
C ARG A 311 34.87 -14.81 -29.41
N GLN A 312 33.73 -15.50 -29.59
CA GLN A 312 33.66 -16.72 -30.39
C GLN A 312 34.04 -16.46 -31.85
N ALA A 313 33.56 -15.38 -32.45
CA ALA A 313 33.92 -15.00 -33.82
C ALA A 313 35.42 -14.74 -33.97
N ARG A 314 36.07 -14.06 -33.00
CA ARG A 314 37.52 -13.86 -32.99
C ARG A 314 38.31 -15.16 -32.89
N ARG A 315 37.79 -16.15 -32.15
CA ARG A 315 38.39 -17.49 -32.05
C ARG A 315 38.31 -18.27 -33.36
N LEU A 316 37.20 -18.13 -34.09
CA LEU A 316 36.95 -18.83 -35.36
C LEU A 316 37.57 -18.13 -36.58
N ALA A 317 37.97 -16.86 -36.46
CA ALA A 317 38.62 -16.14 -37.54
C ALA A 317 39.96 -16.82 -37.92
N PRO A 318 40.18 -17.17 -39.20
CA PRO A 318 41.41 -17.81 -39.60
C PRO A 318 42.60 -16.88 -39.33
N ARG A 319 43.63 -17.40 -38.65
CA ARG A 319 44.92 -16.69 -38.57
C ARG A 319 45.39 -16.44 -39.99
N LYS A 320 45.54 -15.17 -40.37
CA LYS A 320 46.17 -14.78 -41.64
C LYS A 320 47.50 -15.56 -41.70
N PRO A 321 47.73 -16.42 -42.70
CA PRO A 321 48.99 -17.12 -42.80
C PRO A 321 50.08 -16.06 -42.89
N GLU A 322 51.04 -16.13 -41.97
CA GLU A 322 52.24 -15.30 -42.06
C GLU A 322 52.85 -15.60 -43.42
N SER A 323 52.80 -14.61 -44.31
CA SER A 323 53.51 -14.67 -45.57
C SER A 323 54.99 -14.68 -45.21
N HIS A 324 55.57 -15.87 -45.04
CA HIS A 324 57.00 -16.09 -45.07
C HIS A 324 57.50 -15.72 -46.47
N VAL A 325 57.58 -14.41 -46.74
CA VAL A 325 58.40 -13.85 -47.81
C VAL A 325 59.74 -13.54 -47.17
N HIS A 326 60.49 -14.59 -46.84
CA HIS A 326 61.91 -14.48 -46.57
C HIS A 326 62.67 -15.14 -47.73
N SER A 327 63.06 -14.26 -48.66
CA SER A 327 64.42 -14.21 -49.20
C SER A 327 64.98 -15.48 -49.82
N GLU A 328 64.48 -15.88 -51.00
CA GLU A 328 65.19 -16.83 -51.88
C GLU A 328 65.64 -16.21 -53.22
N ALA A 329 65.63 -14.88 -53.34
CA ALA A 329 66.04 -14.17 -54.56
C ALA A 329 67.50 -13.67 -54.56
N ALA A 330 68.31 -14.01 -53.56
CA ALA A 330 69.68 -13.47 -53.42
C ALA A 330 70.83 -14.46 -53.74
N ILE A 331 70.56 -15.74 -54.08
CA ILE A 331 71.63 -16.75 -54.26
C ILE A 331 71.94 -17.08 -55.74
N ALA A 332 71.16 -16.62 -56.72
CA ALA A 332 71.38 -16.96 -58.13
C ALA A 332 72.21 -15.93 -58.95
N ARG A 333 73.17 -15.20 -58.34
CA ARG A 333 74.02 -14.22 -59.06
C ARG A 333 75.53 -14.38 -58.89
N ILE A 334 76.00 -15.53 -58.41
CA ILE A 334 77.42 -15.88 -58.43
C ILE A 334 77.51 -17.34 -58.91
N GLY A 335 77.95 -17.52 -60.15
CA GLY A 335 78.10 -18.81 -60.82
C GLY A 335 78.27 -18.62 -62.31
#